data_AF-A0A699HUN9-F1
#
_entry.id   AF-A0A699HUN9-F1
#
_cell.length_a   1.000
_cell.length_b   1.000
_cell.length_c   1.000
_cell.angle_alpha   90.00
_cell.angle_beta   90.00
_cell.angle_gamma   90.00
#
_symmetry.space_group_name_H-M   'P 1'
#
loop_
_entity.id
_entity.type
_entity.pdbx_description
1 polymer ?
#
loop_
_entity_poly.entity_id
_entity_poly.type
_entity_poly.pdbx_seq_one_letter_code
_entity_poly.pdbx_strand_id
1 'polypeptide(L)'
;MKLLSCRMLKKEGKTVRVASFVSWELFDEQSDEYKESVLPSSVTARVSIEAGSTFGWEKIVGAKGKSIGIDRFGASAPAGKIYEGYGITVEAVIEAAKTFC
;
A
#
# COMPACT_ATOMS: atom_id res chain seq x y z
N MET A 1 3.67 7.58 6.98
CA MET A 1 3.54 7.49 5.51
C MET A 1 2.09 7.32 5.06
N LYS A 2 1.45 6.14 5.17
CA LYS A 2 0.06 5.89 4.70
C LYS A 2 -0.97 6.96 5.09
N LEU A 3 -1.01 7.37 6.37
CA LEU A 3 -1.93 8.40 6.84
C LEU A 3 -1.65 9.79 6.25
N LEU A 4 -0.38 10.13 5.99
CA LEU A 4 -0.02 11.42 5.40
C LEU A 4 -0.40 11.47 3.92
N SER A 5 -0.09 10.43 3.16
CA SER A 5 -0.50 10.30 1.75
C SER A 5 -2.03 10.38 1.62
N CYS A 6 -2.78 9.71 2.51
CA CYS A 6 -4.24 9.78 2.55
C CYS A 6 -4.75 11.22 2.76
N ARG A 7 -4.16 11.98 3.69
CA ARG A 7 -4.54 13.39 3.90
C ARG A 7 -4.28 14.25 2.66
N MET A 8 -3.18 14.02 1.94
CA MET A 8 -2.86 14.78 0.74
C MET A 8 -3.83 14.46 -0.41
N LEU A 9 -4.08 13.18 -0.67
CA LEU A 9 -5.06 12.75 -1.68
C LEU A 9 -6.49 13.24 -1.38
N LYS A 10 -6.87 13.29 -0.10
CA LYS A 10 -8.15 13.87 0.32
C LYS A 10 -8.26 15.36 0.02
N LYS A 11 -7.16 16.12 0.14
CA LYS A 11 -7.13 17.55 -0.26
C LYS A 11 -7.32 17.74 -1.76
N GLU A 12 -6.96 16.74 -2.56
CA GLU A 12 -7.20 16.71 -4.01
C GLU A 12 -8.60 16.15 -4.37
N GLY A 13 -9.50 16.02 -3.39
CA GLY A 13 -10.88 15.57 -3.60
C GLY A 13 -11.06 14.06 -3.75
N LYS A 14 -10.03 13.25 -3.47
CA LYS A 14 -10.13 11.79 -3.54
C LYS A 14 -10.68 11.21 -2.23
N THR A 15 -11.62 10.28 -2.32
CA THR A 15 -12.07 9.46 -1.18
C THR A 15 -11.06 8.33 -0.96
N VAL A 16 -10.31 8.40 0.15
CA VAL A 16 -9.24 7.44 0.46
C VAL A 16 -9.51 6.73 1.78
N ARG A 17 -9.34 5.40 1.77
CA ARG A 17 -9.35 4.52 2.93
C ARG A 17 -7.92 4.04 3.23
N VAL A 18 -7.57 3.93 4.51
CA VAL A 18 -6.30 3.34 4.96
C VAL A 18 -6.63 2.09 5.77
N ALA A 19 -6.07 0.95 5.36
CA ALA A 19 -6.12 -0.30 6.12
C ALA A 19 -4.73 -0.62 6.70
N SER A 20 -4.72 -1.11 7.94
CA SER A 20 -3.54 -1.73 8.54
C SER A 20 -3.66 -3.24 8.33
N PHE A 21 -2.60 -3.85 7.84
CA PHE A 21 -2.56 -5.28 7.52
C PHE A 21 -1.41 -5.87 8.34
N VAL A 22 -1.72 -6.40 9.53
CA VAL A 22 -0.72 -6.76 10.56
C VAL A 22 -0.40 -8.26 10.55
N SER A 23 -1.39 -9.10 10.27
CA SER A 23 -1.24 -10.52 10.02
C SER A 23 -2.17 -10.90 8.88
N TRP A 24 -1.63 -11.62 7.91
CA TRP A 24 -2.39 -12.07 6.75
C TRP A 24 -3.23 -13.27 7.08
N GLU A 25 -2.67 -14.17 7.88
CA GLU A 25 -3.29 -15.39 8.37
C GLU A 25 -4.56 -15.06 9.15
N LEU A 26 -4.46 -14.15 10.12
CA LEU A 26 -5.62 -13.73 10.90
C LEU A 26 -6.66 -13.01 10.06
N PHE A 27 -6.26 -12.23 9.05
CA PHE A 27 -7.21 -11.60 8.12
C PHE A 27 -7.90 -12.64 7.23
N ASP A 28 -7.17 -13.67 6.77
CA ASP A 28 -7.68 -14.77 5.96
C ASP A 28 -8.65 -15.67 6.73
N GLU A 29 -8.54 -15.75 8.05
CA GLU A 29 -9.49 -16.47 8.92
C GLU A 29 -10.81 -15.71 9.15
N GLN A 30 -10.88 -14.42 8.79
CA GLN A 30 -12.10 -13.64 8.98
C GLN A 30 -13.21 -14.02 7.97
N SER A 31 -14.46 -13.70 8.31
CA SER A 31 -15.60 -13.92 7.43
C SER A 31 -15.50 -13.09 6.15
N ASP A 32 -16.17 -13.55 5.10
CA ASP A 32 -16.17 -12.86 3.81
C ASP A 32 -16.80 -11.47 3.90
N GLU A 33 -17.83 -11.30 4.75
CA GLU A 33 -18.44 -10.00 5.02
C GLU A 33 -17.43 -9.04 5.66
N TYR A 34 -16.61 -9.51 6.61
CA TYR A 34 -15.57 -8.68 7.21
C TYR A 34 -14.52 -8.28 6.17
N LYS A 35 -14.03 -9.24 5.38
CA LYS A 35 -13.03 -8.98 4.34
C LYS A 35 -13.56 -7.96 3.32
N GLU A 36 -14.80 -8.10 2.85
CA GLU A 36 -15.46 -7.17 1.93
C GLU A 36 -15.65 -5.79 2.58
N SER A 37 -15.94 -5.72 3.88
CA SER A 37 -16.06 -4.44 4.60
C SER A 37 -14.73 -3.67 4.62
N VAL A 38 -13.60 -4.36 4.69
CA VAL A 38 -12.25 -3.75 4.73
C VAL A 38 -11.73 -3.48 3.31
N LEU A 39 -11.83 -4.46 2.42
CA LEU A 39 -11.33 -4.45 1.05
C LEU A 39 -12.45 -4.73 0.03
N PRO A 40 -13.39 -3.78 -0.18
CA PRO A 40 -14.50 -3.97 -1.09
C PRO A 40 -14.02 -4.40 -2.48
N SER A 41 -14.58 -5.50 -2.99
CA SER A 41 -14.29 -6.05 -4.31
C SER A 41 -14.52 -5.03 -5.44
N SER A 42 -15.49 -4.13 -5.26
CA SER A 42 -15.78 -3.01 -6.18
C SER A 42 -14.65 -1.98 -6.27
N VAL A 43 -13.76 -1.89 -5.27
CA VAL A 43 -12.63 -0.97 -5.23
C VAL A 43 -11.35 -1.70 -5.64
N THR A 44 -10.97 -1.54 -6.90
CA THR A 44 -9.78 -2.19 -7.48
C THR A 44 -8.52 -1.30 -7.48
N ALA A 45 -8.68 0.00 -7.23
CA ALA A 45 -7.58 0.95 -7.06
C ALA A 45 -6.96 0.79 -5.66
N ARG A 46 -5.94 -0.08 -5.55
CA ARG A 46 -5.30 -0.45 -4.28
C ARG A 46 -3.79 -0.22 -4.35
N VAL A 47 -3.23 0.35 -3.28
CA VAL A 47 -1.78 0.52 -3.09
C VAL A 47 -1.36 -0.15 -1.79
N SER A 48 -0.43 -1.10 -1.84
CA SER A 48 0.30 -1.57 -0.65
C SER A 48 1.63 -0.83 -0.52
N ILE A 49 2.08 -0.66 0.72
CA ILE A 49 3.42 -0.15 1.00
C ILE A 49 4.00 -0.80 2.24
N GLU A 50 5.17 -1.40 2.07
CA GLU A 50 5.89 -2.15 3.10
C GLU A 50 7.38 -2.11 2.81
N ALA A 51 8.24 -1.96 3.83
CA ALA A 51 9.69 -2.04 3.68
C ALA A 51 10.15 -3.51 3.63
N GLY A 52 9.59 -4.28 2.70
CA GLY A 52 9.80 -5.70 2.45
C GLY A 52 9.49 -6.02 0.99
N SER A 53 9.63 -7.29 0.59
CA SER A 53 9.35 -7.67 -0.80
C SER A 53 7.88 -7.44 -1.15
N THR A 54 7.65 -7.04 -2.39
CA THR A 54 6.30 -6.90 -2.94
C THR A 54 5.63 -8.24 -3.24
N PHE A 55 6.40 -9.34 -3.25
CA PHE A 55 5.89 -10.68 -3.48
C PHE A 55 4.76 -11.04 -2.52
N GLY A 56 3.65 -11.55 -3.05
CA GLY A 56 2.44 -11.91 -2.31
C GLY A 56 1.42 -10.78 -2.21
N TRP A 57 1.84 -9.50 -2.30
CA TRP A 57 0.92 -8.35 -2.20
C TRP A 57 -0.12 -8.33 -3.32
N GLU A 58 0.13 -8.97 -4.46
CA GLU A 58 -0.83 -9.18 -5.53
C GLU A 58 -2.12 -9.88 -5.06
N LYS A 59 -2.08 -10.71 -4.01
CA LYS A 59 -3.27 -11.33 -3.40
C LYS A 59 -4.23 -10.28 -2.83
N ILE A 60 -3.68 -9.17 -2.32
CA ILE A 60 -4.43 -8.12 -1.64
C ILE A 60 -4.75 -6.95 -2.57
N VAL A 61 -3.76 -6.49 -3.34
CA VAL A 61 -3.93 -5.33 -4.24
C VAL A 61 -4.57 -5.71 -5.57
N GLY A 62 -4.49 -6.98 -5.97
CA GLY A 62 -5.05 -7.50 -7.21
C GLY A 62 -4.29 -7.07 -8.47
N ALA A 63 -4.72 -7.55 -9.64
CA ALA A 63 -4.07 -7.33 -10.93
C ALA A 63 -3.98 -5.84 -11.36
N LYS A 64 -4.90 -5.00 -10.87
CA LYS A 64 -4.89 -3.56 -11.14
C LYS A 64 -4.15 -2.77 -10.07
N GLY A 65 -3.79 -3.37 -8.94
CA GLY A 65 -3.16 -2.68 -7.83
C GLY A 65 -1.68 -2.37 -8.05
N LYS A 66 -1.10 -1.64 -7.09
CA LYS A 66 0.33 -1.33 -7.05
C LYS A 66 0.90 -1.69 -5.68
N SER A 67 2.11 -2.24 -5.68
CA SER A 67 2.84 -2.56 -4.45
C SER A 67 4.13 -1.76 -4.41
N ILE A 68 4.37 -1.06 -3.31
CA ILE A 68 5.61 -0.30 -3.07
C ILE A 68 6.40 -1.05 -2.01
N GLY A 69 7.59 -1.52 -2.37
CA GLY A 69 8.44 -2.31 -1.48
C GLY A 69 9.87 -2.41 -1.96
N ILE A 70 10.58 -3.39 -1.41
CA ILE A 70 12.02 -3.59 -1.59
C ILE A 70 12.24 -5.02 -2.11
N ASP A 71 12.42 -5.16 -3.43
CA ASP A 71 12.60 -6.45 -4.12
C ASP A 71 14.06 -6.80 -4.43
N ARG A 72 14.99 -6.12 -3.75
CA ARG A 72 16.43 -6.36 -3.85
C ARG A 72 17.06 -6.20 -2.48
N PHE A 73 18.28 -6.72 -2.31
CA PHE A 73 19.01 -6.56 -1.07
C PHE A 73 19.23 -5.09 -0.68
N GLY A 74 19.41 -4.87 0.62
CA GLY A 74 19.64 -3.56 1.22
C GLY A 74 20.98 -2.91 0.84
N ALA A 75 21.26 -1.77 1.45
CA ALA A 75 22.52 -1.06 1.31
C ALA A 75 22.97 -0.50 2.68
N SER A 76 24.26 -0.21 2.81
CA SER A 76 24.80 0.43 4.01
C SER A 76 24.71 1.94 3.89
N ALA A 77 23.69 2.54 4.50
CA ALA A 77 23.49 3.98 4.59
C ALA A 77 22.53 4.32 5.74
N PRO A 78 22.42 5.59 6.17
CA PRO A 78 21.40 6.01 7.12
C PRO A 78 19.98 5.69 6.63
N ALA A 79 19.09 5.27 7.53
CA ALA A 79 17.74 4.80 7.17
C ALA A 79 16.97 5.78 6.28
N GLY A 80 17.04 7.09 6.53
CA GLY A 80 16.38 8.08 5.67
C GLY A 80 16.83 8.01 4.20
N LYS A 81 18.13 7.78 3.96
CA LYS A 81 18.69 7.60 2.61
C LYS A 81 18.31 6.26 1.99
N ILE A 82 18.16 5.22 2.80
CA ILE A 82 17.60 3.94 2.35
C ILE A 82 16.15 4.13 1.90
N TYR A 83 15.28 4.70 2.72
CA TYR A 83 13.87 4.90 2.36
C TYR A 83 13.72 5.77 1.09
N GLU A 84 14.49 6.85 0.98
CA GLU A 84 14.54 7.71 -0.20
C GLU A 84 15.01 6.93 -1.45
N GLY A 85 16.15 6.24 -1.36
CA GLY A 85 16.75 5.52 -2.49
C GLY A 85 15.96 4.28 -2.95
N TYR A 86 15.13 3.71 -2.09
CA TYR A 86 14.24 2.59 -2.42
C TYR A 86 12.80 3.04 -2.72
N GLY A 87 12.50 4.34 -2.71
CA GLY A 87 11.16 4.85 -3.03
C GLY A 87 10.09 4.53 -1.99
N ILE A 88 10.48 4.24 -0.74
CA ILE A 88 9.55 4.03 0.37
C ILE A 88 9.18 5.40 0.95
N THR A 89 8.43 6.19 0.18
CA THR A 89 8.13 7.59 0.47
C THR A 89 6.64 7.91 0.37
N VAL A 90 6.25 9.07 0.90
CA VAL A 90 4.87 9.56 0.84
C VAL A 90 4.47 9.86 -0.60
N GLU A 91 5.42 10.43 -1.35
CA GLU A 91 5.31 10.83 -2.74
C GLU A 91 5.09 9.60 -3.63
N ALA A 92 5.86 8.52 -3.42
CA ALA A 92 5.68 7.28 -4.17
C ALA A 92 4.26 6.70 -4.01
N VAL A 93 3.69 6.76 -2.79
CA VAL A 93 2.29 6.33 -2.54
C VAL A 93 1.29 7.21 -3.29
N ILE A 94 1.49 8.52 -3.30
CA ILE A 94 0.60 9.47 -3.99
C ILE A 94 0.66 9.24 -5.50
N GLU A 95 1.85 9.14 -6.07
CA GLU A 95 2.04 8.90 -7.51
C GLU A 95 1.44 7.56 -7.93
N ALA A 96 1.68 6.49 -7.16
CA ALA A 96 1.05 5.20 -7.41
C ALA A 96 -0.48 5.28 -7.37
N ALA A 97 -1.06 5.97 -6.38
CA ALA A 97 -2.50 6.15 -6.27
C ALA A 97 -3.09 6.98 -7.42
N LYS A 98 -2.34 7.94 -7.97
CA LYS A 98 -2.77 8.77 -9.11
C LYS A 98 -2.83 7.99 -10.42
N THR A 99 -2.12 6.87 -10.56
CA THR A 99 -2.16 6.04 -11.78
C THR A 99 -3.50 5.35 -12.04
N PHE A 100 -4.43 5.34 -11.07
CA PHE A 100 -5.77 4.78 -11.23
C PHE A 100 -6.81 5.79 -11.73
N CYS A 101 -6.41 7.05 -11.93
CA CYS A 101 -7.29 8.13 -12.37
C CYS A 101 -7.34 8.24 -13.89
#